data_AF-A0A7C9KI52-F1
#
_entry.id   AF-A0A7C9KI52-F1
#
_cell.length_a   1.000
_cell.length_b   1.000
_cell.length_c   1.000
_cell.angle_alpha   90.00
_cell.angle_beta   90.00
_cell.angle_gamma   90.00
#
_symmetry.space_group_name_H-M   'P 1'
#
loop_
_entity.id
_entity.type
_entity.pdbx_description
1 polymer ?
#
loop_
_entity_poly.entity_id
_entity_poly.type
_entity_poly.pdbx_seq_one_letter_code
_entity_poly.pdbx_strand_id
1 'polypeptide(L)'
;MMKIAFALAMLAATGAAYAQEPVQNIDPARHGNLAAAQDLVRQAFDRLSLAQKENGNQLGDHAVKAKALLSQANAEIRLAADFANAR
;
A
#
# COMPACT_ATOMS: atom_id res chain seq x y z
N MET A 1 -10.20 32.06 -30.31
CA MET A 1 -10.60 31.45 -29.01
C MET A 1 -10.72 29.92 -29.13
N MET A 2 -9.67 29.22 -29.56
CA MET A 2 -9.67 27.74 -29.65
C MET A 2 -8.24 27.18 -29.49
N LYS A 3 -7.42 27.80 -28.63
CA LYS A 3 -6.05 27.32 -28.31
C LYS A 3 -5.76 27.29 -26.81
N ILE A 4 -6.68 27.77 -25.98
CA ILE A 4 -6.51 27.87 -24.52
C ILE A 4 -7.31 26.77 -23.79
N ALA A 5 -8.26 26.11 -24.47
CA ALA A 5 -9.07 25.03 -23.88
C ALA A 5 -8.33 23.69 -23.71
N PHE A 6 -7.16 23.52 -24.35
CA PHE A 6 -6.37 22.27 -24.23
C PHE A 6 -5.36 22.29 -23.08
N ALA A 7 -5.15 23.44 -22.42
CA ALA A 7 -4.19 23.57 -21.34
C ALA A 7 -4.76 23.17 -19.95
N LEU A 8 -6.06 22.92 -19.85
CA LEU A 8 -6.72 22.57 -18.59
C LEU A 8 -6.97 21.07 -18.39
N ALA A 9 -6.56 20.22 -19.34
CA ALA A 9 -6.67 18.75 -19.22
C ALA A 9 -5.40 18.09 -18.66
N MET A 10 -4.37 18.87 -18.31
CA MET A 10 -3.07 18.40 -17.79
C MET A 10 -2.80 18.84 -16.34
N LEU A 11 -3.85 19.07 -15.56
CA LEU A 11 -3.71 19.33 -14.13
C LEU A 11 -4.63 18.38 -13.35
N ALA A 12 -4.05 17.69 -12.37
CA ALA A 12 -4.71 16.82 -11.39
C ALA A 12 -4.99 15.37 -11.80
N ALA A 13 -3.95 14.63 -12.17
CA ALA A 13 -3.88 13.19 -11.85
C ALA A 13 -2.58 12.83 -11.10
N THR A 14 -1.96 13.78 -10.41
CA THR A 14 -1.04 13.45 -9.30
C THR A 14 -1.87 13.27 -8.04
N GLY A 15 -2.80 12.33 -8.07
CA GLY A 15 -3.33 11.78 -6.83
C GLY A 15 -2.16 11.11 -6.13
N ALA A 16 -1.60 11.77 -5.12
CA ALA A 16 -0.77 11.08 -4.16
C ALA A 16 -1.68 10.02 -3.52
N ALA A 17 -1.73 8.83 -4.10
CA ALA A 17 -2.38 7.69 -3.50
C ALA A 17 -1.60 7.40 -2.23
N TYR A 18 -2.07 7.95 -1.11
CA TYR A 18 -1.54 7.61 0.18
C TYR A 18 -1.86 6.13 0.39
N ALA A 19 -0.81 5.30 0.35
CA ALA A 19 -0.91 3.90 0.65
C ALA A 19 -1.53 3.73 2.04
N GLN A 20 -2.66 3.03 2.12
CA GLN A 20 -3.32 2.76 3.40
C GLN A 20 -2.43 1.84 4.24
N GLU A 21 -2.41 2.05 5.55
CA GLU A 21 -1.66 1.19 6.47
C GLU A 21 -2.12 -0.30 6.38
N PRO A 22 -1.20 -1.27 6.19
CA PRO A 22 -1.50 -2.71 6.24
C PRO A 22 -2.11 -3.24 7.56
N VAL A 23 -3.43 -3.36 7.67
CA VAL A 23 -4.07 -3.91 8.88
C VAL A 23 -3.66 -5.36 9.21
N GLN A 24 -3.50 -5.67 10.50
CA GLN A 24 -3.25 -7.04 11.00
C GLN A 24 -4.53 -7.57 11.65
N ASN A 25 -5.26 -8.42 10.94
CA ASN A 25 -6.62 -8.80 11.34
C ASN A 25 -7.01 -10.23 10.95
N ILE A 26 -6.03 -11.12 10.85
CA ILE A 26 -6.20 -12.57 10.66
C ILE A 26 -5.97 -13.26 12.00
N ASP A 27 -6.87 -14.19 12.35
CA ASP A 27 -6.73 -15.01 13.55
C ASP A 27 -5.53 -15.98 13.41
N PRO A 28 -4.45 -15.83 14.20
CA PRO A 28 -3.27 -16.67 14.11
C PRO A 28 -3.53 -18.11 14.53
N ALA A 29 -4.56 -18.38 15.34
CA ALA A 29 -4.93 -19.74 15.74
C ALA A 29 -5.53 -20.54 14.57
N ARG A 30 -6.15 -19.85 13.60
CA ARG A 30 -6.72 -20.46 12.38
C ARG A 30 -5.74 -20.44 11.21
N HIS A 31 -5.04 -19.33 11.01
CA HIS A 31 -4.21 -19.08 9.83
C HIS A 31 -2.84 -18.50 10.20
N GLY A 32 -2.04 -19.24 10.98
CA GLY A 32 -0.76 -18.77 11.52
C GLY A 32 0.19 -18.15 10.47
N ASN A 33 0.36 -18.80 9.32
CA ASN A 33 1.24 -18.28 8.26
C ASN A 33 0.69 -17.01 7.59
N LEU A 34 -0.63 -16.88 7.44
CA LEU A 34 -1.22 -15.67 6.84
C LEU A 34 -1.18 -14.49 7.83
N ALA A 35 -1.40 -14.74 9.12
CA ALA A 35 -1.21 -13.75 10.17
C ALA A 35 0.24 -13.27 10.22
N ALA A 36 1.22 -14.19 10.17
CA ALA A 36 2.63 -13.85 10.10
C ALA A 36 2.99 -13.05 8.83
N ALA A 37 2.36 -13.36 7.69
CA ALA A 37 2.55 -12.60 6.46
C ALA A 37 2.04 -11.15 6.59
N GLN A 38 0.85 -10.91 7.18
CA GLN A 38 0.36 -9.55 7.46
C GLN A 38 1.32 -8.78 8.38
N ASP A 39 1.88 -9.45 9.39
CA ASP A 39 2.87 -8.84 10.28
C ASP A 39 4.17 -8.43 9.56
N LEU A 40 4.70 -9.28 8.69
CA LEU A 40 5.89 -8.92 7.89
C LEU A 40 5.61 -7.77 6.92
N VAL A 41 4.42 -7.75 6.31
CA VAL A 41 3.99 -6.67 5.41
C VAL A 41 3.87 -5.34 6.19
N ARG A 42 3.30 -5.39 7.41
CA ARG A 42 3.24 -4.26 8.32
C ARG A 42 4.63 -3.72 8.64
N GLN A 43 5.54 -4.58 9.11
CA GLN A 43 6.90 -4.19 9.44
C GLN A 43 7.62 -3.55 8.24
N ALA A 44 7.48 -4.12 7.04
CA ALA A 44 8.07 -3.56 5.83
C ALA A 44 7.52 -2.16 5.50
N PHE A 45 6.20 -1.94 5.65
CA PHE A 45 5.57 -0.64 5.44
C PHE A 45 6.10 0.43 6.42
N ASP A 46 6.32 0.05 7.68
CA ASP A 46 6.84 0.95 8.71
C ASP A 46 8.29 1.34 8.42
N ARG A 47 9.12 0.38 7.99
CA ARG A 47 10.51 0.66 7.56
C ARG A 47 10.57 1.59 6.35
N LEU A 48 9.68 1.41 5.37
CA LEU A 48 9.57 2.31 4.23
C LEU A 48 9.12 3.72 4.65
N SER A 49 8.21 3.82 5.62
CA SER A 49 7.75 5.10 6.15
C SER A 49 8.88 5.85 6.88
N LEU A 50 9.70 5.14 7.65
CA LEU A 50 10.89 5.70 8.27
C LEU A 50 11.91 6.14 7.22
N ALA A 51 12.23 5.28 6.24
CA ALA A 51 13.15 5.62 5.17
C ALA A 51 12.69 6.86 4.39
N GLN A 52 11.38 6.97 4.09
CA GLN A 52 10.79 8.14 3.45
C GLN A 52 10.93 9.41 4.30
N LYS A 53 10.77 9.31 5.63
CA LYS A 53 10.98 10.42 6.56
C LYS A 53 12.44 10.87 6.62
N GLU A 54 13.39 9.93 6.63
CA GLU A 54 14.82 10.19 6.75
C GLU A 54 15.46 10.73 5.46
N ASN A 55 15.00 10.24 4.31
CA ASN A 55 15.61 10.54 3.01
C ASN A 55 14.79 11.56 2.19
N GLY A 56 13.56 11.89 2.62
CA GLY A 56 12.68 12.83 1.94
C GLY A 56 12.49 12.46 0.46
N ASN A 57 12.82 13.41 -0.42
CA ASN A 57 12.64 13.25 -1.87
C ASN A 57 13.74 12.39 -2.53
N GLN A 58 14.79 11.97 -1.82
CA GLN A 58 15.92 11.22 -2.40
C GLN A 58 15.55 9.79 -2.82
N LEU A 59 14.40 9.27 -2.36
CA LEU A 59 13.90 7.95 -2.75
C LEU A 59 13.01 7.97 -4.00
N GLY A 60 12.86 9.14 -4.64
CA GLY A 60 11.88 9.33 -5.72
C GLY A 60 10.47 8.96 -5.26
N ASP A 61 9.68 8.38 -6.16
CA ASP A 61 8.34 7.87 -5.86
C ASP A 61 8.32 6.39 -5.42
N HIS A 62 9.49 5.74 -5.33
CA HIS A 62 9.59 4.30 -5.10
C HIS A 62 9.13 3.88 -3.70
N ALA A 63 9.43 4.66 -2.65
CA ALA A 63 8.96 4.36 -1.30
C ALA A 63 7.43 4.41 -1.21
N VAL A 64 6.80 5.38 -1.90
CA VAL A 64 5.34 5.50 -1.99
C VAL A 64 4.74 4.31 -2.75
N LYS A 65 5.32 3.97 -3.90
CA LYS A 65 4.88 2.81 -4.72
C LYS A 65 5.02 1.49 -3.96
N ALA A 66 6.14 1.28 -3.27
CA ALA A 66 6.37 0.08 -2.48
C ALA A 66 5.34 -0.06 -1.35
N LYS A 67 5.06 1.03 -0.63
CA LYS A 67 3.99 1.06 0.39
C LYS A 67 2.63 0.72 -0.19
N ALA A 68 2.30 1.23 -1.39
CA ALA A 68 1.04 0.92 -2.06
C ALA A 68 0.93 -0.57 -2.43
N LEU A 69 2.01 -1.16 -2.92
CA LEU A 69 2.07 -2.60 -3.23
C LEU A 69 1.94 -3.46 -1.97
N LEU A 70 2.59 -3.07 -0.86
CA LEU A 70 2.44 -3.75 0.43
C LEU A 70 0.99 -3.67 0.94
N SER A 71 0.33 -2.53 0.75
CA SER A 71 -1.09 -2.37 1.12
C SER A 71 -1.99 -3.33 0.34
N GLN A 72 -1.75 -3.48 -0.96
CA GLN A 72 -2.47 -4.42 -1.83
C GLN A 72 -2.17 -5.87 -1.43
N ALA A 73 -0.91 -6.21 -1.21
CA ALA A 73 -0.52 -7.55 -0.75
C ALA A 73 -1.20 -7.91 0.58
N ASN A 74 -1.30 -6.96 1.53
CA ASN A 74 -1.98 -7.18 2.80
C ASN A 74 -3.48 -7.49 2.63
N ALA A 75 -4.14 -6.81 1.68
CA ALA A 75 -5.54 -7.06 1.36
C ALA A 75 -5.74 -8.46 0.76
N GLU A 76 -4.87 -8.87 -0.17
CA GLU A 76 -4.93 -10.21 -0.77
C GLU A 76 -4.68 -11.33 0.26
N ILE A 77 -3.76 -11.12 1.20
CA ILE A 77 -3.54 -12.07 2.31
C ILE A 77 -4.82 -12.23 3.15
N ARG A 78 -5.56 -11.15 3.38
CA ARG A 78 -6.86 -11.21 4.06
C ARG A 78 -7.90 -11.95 3.24
N LEU A 79 -8.01 -11.67 1.95
CA LEU A 79 -8.93 -12.37 1.06
C LEU A 79 -8.63 -13.87 1.00
N ALA A 80 -7.35 -14.27 1.05
CA ALA A 80 -6.97 -15.67 1.14
C ALA A 80 -7.47 -16.34 2.43
N ALA A 81 -7.38 -15.66 3.57
CA ALA A 81 -7.93 -16.16 4.84
C ALA A 81 -9.47 -16.25 4.79
N ASP A 82 -10.14 -15.25 4.24
CA ASP A 82 -11.60 -15.22 4.10
C ASP A 82 -12.08 -16.35 3.17
N PHE A 83 -11.38 -16.60 2.06
CA PHE A 83 -11.65 -17.73 1.16
C PHE A 83 -11.47 -19.08 1.86
N ALA A 84 -10.39 -19.26 2.64
CA ALA A 84 -10.16 -20.48 3.39
C ALA A 84 -11.21 -20.68 4.50
N ASN A 85 -11.71 -19.60 5.12
CA ASN A 85 -12.76 -19.65 6.15
C ASN A 85 -14.15 -20.00 5.60
N ALA A 86 -14.40 -19.76 4.32
CA ALA A 86 -15.68 -19.99 3.66
C ALA A 86 -15.83 -21.41 3.08
N ARG A 87 -14.79 -22.26 3.18
CA ARG A 87 -14.83 -23.69 2.85
C ARG A 87 -15.28 -24.50 4.06
#